data_AF-A0A0Q9TCN5-F1
#
_entry.id   AF-A0A0Q9TCN5-F1
#
_cell.length_a   1.000
_cell.length_b   1.000
_cell.length_c   1.000
_cell.angle_alpha   90.00
_cell.angle_beta   90.00
_cell.angle_gamma   90.00
#
_symmetry.space_group_name_H-M   'P 1'
#
loop_
_entity.id
_entity.type
_entity.pdbx_description
1 polymer ?
#
loop_
_entity_poly.entity_id
_entity_poly.type
_entity_poly.pdbx_seq_one_letter_code
_entity_poly.pdbx_strand_id
1 'polypeptide(L)'
;MDYPLTKALALATLGYSAWVVTSADSLRAQLDDPVDWQRPASRLAYTYAGRDVPISTLALLGGAQGARTAALLRIAGDVTDAITLGTTASSAASRKKAVTVAAGYGVLNALALALDERRRRA
;
A
#
# COMPACT_ATOMS: atom_id res chain seq x y z
N MET A 1 22.94 4.55 4.00
CA MET A 1 21.81 3.61 3.77
C MET A 1 21.33 3.79 2.35
N ASP A 2 21.21 2.71 1.58
CA ASP A 2 20.61 2.77 0.24
C ASP A 2 19.08 2.91 0.34
N TYR A 3 18.51 3.80 -0.46
CA TYR A 3 17.08 4.08 -0.56
C TYR A 3 16.37 4.37 0.79
N PRO A 4 16.84 5.37 1.57
CA PRO A 4 16.31 5.64 2.90
C PRO A 4 14.82 6.03 2.90
N LEU A 5 14.34 6.80 1.92
CA LEU A 5 12.94 7.21 1.86
C LEU A 5 12.03 6.02 1.49
N THR A 6 12.47 5.24 0.52
CA THR A 6 11.78 4.03 0.08
C THR A 6 11.66 3.03 1.23
N LYS A 7 12.75 2.81 1.98
CA LYS A 7 12.76 1.91 3.14
C LYS A 7 11.90 2.44 4.29
N ALA A 8 11.85 3.75 4.51
CA ALA A 8 10.97 4.35 5.50
C ALA A 8 9.48 4.11 5.16
N LEU A 9 9.08 4.31 3.90
CA LEU A 9 7.72 4.02 3.45
C LEU A 9 7.38 2.53 3.53
N ALA A 10 8.34 1.66 3.19
CA ALA A 10 8.18 0.21 3.34
C ALA A 10 7.96 -0.19 4.81
N LEU A 11 8.73 0.39 5.74
CA LEU A 11 8.57 0.16 7.17
C LEU A 11 7.19 0.64 7.67
N ALA A 12 6.76 1.83 7.26
CA ALA A 12 5.43 2.35 7.60
C ALA A 12 4.31 1.44 7.06
N THR A 13 4.44 0.97 5.82
CA THR A 13 3.50 0.05 5.18
C THR A 13 3.46 -1.31 5.88
N LEU A 14 4.62 -1.81 6.32
CA LEU A 14 4.72 -3.06 7.07
C LEU A 14 4.01 -2.95 8.42
N GLY A 15 4.24 -1.84 9.15
CA GLY A 15 3.55 -1.55 10.40
C GLY A 15 2.04 -1.43 10.22
N TYR A 16 1.59 -0.72 9.18
CA TYR A 16 0.18 -0.62 8.84
C TYR A 16 -0.43 -1.99 8.51
N SER A 17 0.25 -2.82 7.72
CA SER A 17 -0.21 -4.17 7.37
C SER A 17 -0.35 -5.07 8.60
N ALA A 18 0.62 -5.03 9.52
CA ALA A 18 0.55 -5.77 10.77
C ALA A 18 -0.60 -5.28 11.66
N TRP A 19 -0.80 -3.97 11.74
CA TRP A 19 -1.91 -3.37 12.48
C TRP A 19 -3.28 -3.76 11.87
N VAL A 20 -3.42 -3.70 10.55
CA VAL A 20 -4.65 -4.07 9.83
C VAL A 20 -5.04 -5.53 10.07
N VAL A 21 -4.07 -6.45 10.08
CA VAL A 21 -4.32 -7.88 10.33
C VAL A 21 -4.78 -8.12 11.77
N THR A 22 -4.21 -7.40 12.73
CA THR A 22 -4.52 -7.56 14.17
C THR A 22 -5.74 -6.76 14.62
N SER A 23 -6.17 -5.77 13.84
CA SER A 23 -7.26 -4.83 14.15
C SER A 23 -8.38 -4.85 13.10
N ALA A 24 -8.68 -6.03 12.52
CA ALA A 24 -9.65 -6.17 11.43
C ALA A 24 -11.03 -5.58 11.76
N ASP A 25 -11.47 -5.65 13.02
CA ASP A 25 -12.71 -5.05 13.50
C ASP A 25 -12.69 -3.51 13.51
N SER A 26 -11.52 -2.89 13.70
CA SER A 26 -11.35 -1.43 13.65
C SER A 26 -11.35 -0.90 12.22
N LEU A 27 -10.84 -1.68 11.25
CA LEU A 27 -10.89 -1.32 9.83
C LEU A 27 -12.33 -1.30 9.32
N ARG A 28 -13.16 -2.25 9.78
CA ARG A 28 -14.60 -2.33 9.47
C ARG A 28 -15.34 -1.04 9.82
N ALA A 29 -15.08 -0.48 11.00
CA ALA A 29 -15.72 0.75 11.45
C ALA A 29 -15.36 1.97 10.58
N GLN A 30 -14.21 1.95 9.88
CA GLN A 30 -13.75 3.06 9.04
C GLN A 30 -14.28 3.01 7.59
N LEU A 31 -14.83 1.86 7.17
CA LEU A 31 -15.32 1.63 5.82
C LEU A 31 -16.83 1.81 5.68
N ASP A 32 -17.56 1.99 6.79
CA ASP A 32 -19.02 2.22 6.82
C ASP A 32 -19.80 1.13 6.06
N ASP A 33 -19.30 -0.11 6.11
CA ASP A 33 -19.84 -1.24 5.35
C ASP A 33 -21.09 -1.85 6.04
N PRO A 34 -22.10 -2.28 5.27
CA PRO A 34 -23.23 -3.04 5.80
C PRO A 34 -22.77 -4.33 6.51
N VAL A 35 -23.50 -4.78 7.54
CA VAL A 35 -23.20 -6.01 8.32
C VAL A 35 -22.97 -7.24 7.42
N ASP A 36 -23.59 -7.29 6.24
CA ASP A 36 -23.50 -8.41 5.30
C ASP A 36 -22.15 -8.48 4.53
N TRP A 37 -21.31 -7.43 4.63
CA TRP A 37 -20.01 -7.32 3.96
C TRP A 37 -18.81 -7.73 4.85
N GLN A 38 -19.05 -8.32 6.02
CA GLN A 38 -18.01 -8.77 6.96
C GLN A 38 -16.93 -9.66 6.32
N ARG A 39 -17.31 -10.67 5.54
CA ARG A 39 -16.33 -11.57 4.88
C ARG A 39 -15.51 -10.88 3.78
N PRO A 40 -16.12 -10.09 2.87
CA PRO A 40 -15.39 -9.33 1.85
C PRO A 40 -14.32 -8.36 2.40
N ALA A 41 -14.64 -7.57 3.42
CA ALA A 41 -13.71 -6.55 3.95
C ALA A 41 -12.51 -7.16 4.66
N SER A 42 -12.71 -8.19 5.49
CA SER A 42 -11.60 -8.92 6.12
C SER A 42 -10.71 -9.59 5.08
N ARG A 43 -11.28 -10.14 3.99
CA ARG A 43 -10.50 -10.73 2.90
C ARG A 43 -9.63 -9.68 2.19
N LEU A 44 -10.14 -8.47 1.97
CA LEU A 44 -9.35 -7.36 1.42
C LEU A 44 -8.16 -6.99 2.31
N ALA A 45 -8.37 -6.92 3.64
CA ALA A 45 -7.30 -6.68 4.60
C ALA A 45 -6.18 -7.74 4.50
N TYR A 46 -6.54 -9.03 4.45
CA TYR A 46 -5.57 -10.11 4.29
C TYR A 46 -4.92 -10.12 2.90
N THR A 47 -5.64 -9.78 1.83
CA THR A 47 -5.07 -9.63 0.49
C THR A 47 -4.01 -8.53 0.47
N TYR A 48 -4.31 -7.36 1.05
CA TYR A 48 -3.35 -6.27 1.11
C TYR A 48 -2.17 -6.60 2.00
N ALA A 49 -2.39 -7.16 3.19
CA ALA A 49 -1.27 -7.58 4.05
C ALA A 49 -0.41 -8.66 3.39
N GLY A 50 -1.03 -9.64 2.72
CA GLY A 50 -0.33 -10.70 1.98
C GLY A 50 0.52 -10.18 0.82
N ARG A 51 0.17 -9.03 0.23
CA ARG A 51 0.98 -8.33 -0.77
C ARG A 51 2.04 -7.44 -0.14
N ASP A 52 1.62 -6.60 0.81
CA ASP A 52 2.43 -5.51 1.35
C ASP A 52 3.54 -6.02 2.27
N VAL A 53 3.31 -7.10 3.03
CA VAL A 53 4.35 -7.70 3.90
C VAL A 53 5.54 -8.23 3.09
N PRO A 54 5.38 -9.07 2.04
CA PRO A 54 6.49 -9.49 1.19
C PRO A 54 7.20 -8.34 0.49
N ILE A 55 6.46 -7.37 -0.05
CA ILE A 55 7.04 -6.19 -0.73
C ILE A 55 7.90 -5.37 0.25
N SER A 56 7.37 -5.07 1.44
CA SER A 56 8.11 -4.32 2.45
C SER A 56 9.33 -5.09 2.96
N THR A 57 9.21 -6.41 3.12
CA THR A 57 10.33 -7.28 3.50
C THR A 57 11.44 -7.24 2.45
N LEU A 58 11.07 -7.32 1.16
CA LEU A 58 12.00 -7.19 0.04
C LEU A 58 12.70 -5.82 0.05
N ALA A 59 11.97 -4.74 0.34
CA ALA A 59 12.55 -3.40 0.40
C ALA A 59 13.59 -3.26 1.52
N LEU A 60 13.29 -3.81 2.69
CA LEU A 60 14.12 -3.67 3.88
C LEU A 60 15.37 -4.55 3.80
N LEU A 61 15.20 -5.81 3.40
CA LEU A 61 16.24 -6.85 3.48
C LEU A 61 16.96 -7.12 2.15
N GLY A 62 16.38 -6.76 1.01
CA GLY A 62 16.91 -7.10 -0.33
C GLY A 62 17.98 -6.14 -0.87
N GLY A 63 18.60 -5.31 -0.02
CA GLY A 63 19.60 -4.32 -0.45
C GLY A 63 19.04 -3.25 -1.41
N ALA A 64 19.91 -2.66 -2.23
CA ALA A 64 19.54 -1.60 -3.18
C ALA A 64 18.56 -2.08 -4.27
N GLN A 65 18.81 -3.24 -4.86
CA GLN A 65 17.94 -3.80 -5.89
C GLN A 65 16.58 -4.20 -5.31
N GLY A 66 16.55 -4.79 -4.12
CA GLY A 66 15.31 -5.12 -3.41
C GLY A 66 14.47 -3.88 -3.11
N ALA A 67 15.07 -2.80 -2.62
CA ALA A 67 14.39 -1.53 -2.41
C ALA A 67 13.77 -0.96 -3.70
N ARG A 68 14.54 -0.94 -4.79
CA ARG A 68 14.04 -0.49 -6.09
C ARG A 68 12.89 -1.34 -6.61
N THR A 69 13.05 -2.66 -6.63
CA THR A 69 12.02 -3.60 -7.09
C THR A 69 10.76 -3.50 -6.23
N ALA A 70 10.89 -3.44 -4.91
CA ALA A 70 9.76 -3.30 -4.00
C ALA A 70 8.99 -1.99 -4.22
N ALA A 71 9.70 -0.87 -4.43
CA ALA A 71 9.05 0.40 -4.75
C ALA A 71 8.23 0.32 -6.05
N LEU A 72 8.78 -0.27 -7.10
CA LEU A 72 8.09 -0.46 -8.38
C LEU A 72 6.84 -1.34 -8.22
N LEU A 73 6.96 -2.45 -7.47
CA LEU A 73 5.81 -3.32 -7.16
C LEU A 73 4.75 -2.57 -6.37
N ARG A 74 5.14 -1.70 -5.42
CA ARG A 74 4.21 -0.92 -4.62
C ARG A 74 3.45 0.10 -5.48
N ILE A 75 4.16 0.82 -6.35
CA ILE A 75 3.56 1.77 -7.30
C ILE A 75 2.59 1.05 -8.24
N ALA A 76 2.99 -0.09 -8.81
CA ALA A 76 2.11 -0.89 -9.66
C ALA A 76 0.86 -1.38 -8.90
N GLY A 77 1.02 -1.79 -7.65
CA GLY A 77 -0.07 -2.15 -6.75
C GLY A 77 -1.02 -0.98 -6.49
N ASP A 78 -0.50 0.20 -6.17
CA ASP A 78 -1.28 1.42 -5.91
C ASP A 78 -2.08 1.87 -7.16
N VAL A 79 -1.48 1.78 -8.35
CA VAL A 79 -2.18 2.05 -9.61
C VAL A 79 -3.30 1.04 -9.84
N THR A 80 -3.01 -0.25 -9.61
CA THR A 80 -4.01 -1.32 -9.75
C THR A 80 -5.17 -1.14 -8.77
N ASP A 81 -4.88 -0.76 -7.52
CA ASP A 81 -5.87 -0.49 -6.49
C ASP A 81 -6.73 0.72 -6.86
N ALA A 82 -6.12 1.81 -7.34
CA ALA A 82 -6.85 3.00 -7.78
C ALA A 82 -7.82 2.68 -8.93
N ILE A 83 -7.38 1.93 -9.94
CA ILE A 83 -8.22 1.54 -11.08
C ILE A 83 -9.32 0.58 -10.62
N THR A 84 -8.95 -0.48 -9.90
CA THR A 84 -9.89 -1.54 -9.49
C THR A 84 -10.95 -0.98 -8.55
N LEU A 85 -10.56 -0.29 -7.47
CA LEU A 85 -11.51 0.26 -6.52
C LEU A 85 -12.28 1.45 -7.10
N GLY A 86 -11.64 2.24 -7.97
CA GLY A 86 -12.30 3.32 -8.70
C GLY A 86 -13.39 2.85 -9.67
N THR A 87 -13.35 1.59 -10.11
CA THR A 87 -14.34 1.01 -11.03
C THR A 87 -15.33 0.06 -10.36
N THR A 88 -14.95 -0.54 -9.23
CA THR A 88 -15.75 -1.60 -8.58
C THR A 88 -16.43 -1.19 -7.28
N ALA A 89 -16.01 -0.10 -6.62
CA ALA A 89 -16.64 0.30 -5.36
C ALA A 89 -18.09 0.80 -5.58
N SER A 90 -18.97 0.42 -4.66
CA SER A 90 -20.43 0.56 -4.77
C SER A 90 -20.91 2.01 -4.82
N SER A 91 -20.36 2.88 -3.98
CA SER A 91 -20.75 4.29 -3.89
C SER A 91 -19.73 5.24 -4.53
N ALA A 92 -20.20 6.40 -5.01
CA ALA A 92 -19.31 7.45 -5.53
C ALA A 92 -18.33 7.96 -4.46
N ALA A 93 -18.77 8.02 -3.20
CA ALA A 93 -17.91 8.40 -2.08
C ALA A 93 -16.80 7.36 -1.83
N SER A 94 -17.14 6.07 -1.83
CA SER A 94 -16.19 4.97 -1.66
C SER A 94 -15.18 4.91 -2.81
N ARG A 95 -15.63 5.08 -4.07
CA ARG A 95 -14.75 5.20 -5.25
C ARG A 95 -13.77 6.35 -5.09
N LYS A 96 -14.26 7.55 -4.77
CA LYS A 96 -13.41 8.74 -4.57
C LYS A 96 -12.38 8.50 -3.47
N LYS A 97 -12.81 8.02 -2.29
CA LYS A 97 -11.94 7.73 -1.15
C LYS A 97 -10.85 6.73 -1.53
N ALA A 98 -11.23 5.61 -2.14
CA ALA A 98 -10.31 4.56 -2.54
C ALA A 98 -9.28 5.04 -3.57
N VAL A 99 -9.72 5.72 -4.63
CA VAL A 99 -8.84 6.30 -5.65
C VAL A 99 -7.88 7.31 -5.04
N THR A 100 -8.37 8.23 -4.20
CA THR A 100 -7.52 9.24 -3.57
C THR A 100 -6.46 8.61 -2.68
N VAL A 101 -6.81 7.61 -1.87
CA VAL A 101 -5.86 6.93 -0.98
C VAL A 101 -4.82 6.14 -1.79
N ALA A 102 -5.26 5.32 -2.75
CA ALA A 102 -4.37 4.50 -3.55
C ALA A 102 -3.43 5.37 -4.42
N ALA A 103 -3.96 6.37 -5.11
CA ALA A 103 -3.14 7.30 -5.90
C ALA A 103 -2.18 8.12 -5.01
N GLY A 104 -2.61 8.51 -3.81
CA GLY A 104 -1.76 9.22 -2.84
C GLY A 104 -0.54 8.40 -2.43
N TYR A 105 -0.74 7.12 -2.08
CA TYR A 105 0.36 6.20 -1.78
C TYR A 105 1.24 5.92 -3.00
N GLY A 106 0.64 5.77 -4.19
CA GLY A 106 1.39 5.57 -5.44
C GLY A 106 2.34 6.73 -5.74
N VAL A 107 1.85 7.97 -5.59
CA VAL A 107 2.66 9.19 -5.76
C VAL A 107 3.76 9.28 -4.70
N LEU A 108 3.45 9.01 -3.44
CA LEU A 108 4.44 9.00 -2.35
C LEU A 108 5.58 8.00 -2.62
N ASN A 109 5.25 6.76 -3.01
CA ASN A 109 6.24 5.74 -3.34
C ASN A 109 7.07 6.12 -4.58
N ALA A 110 6.44 6.70 -5.61
CA ALA A 110 7.13 7.19 -6.79
C ALA A 110 8.13 8.32 -6.48
N LEU A 111 7.72 9.29 -5.64
CA LEU A 111 8.58 10.39 -5.22
C LEU A 111 9.75 9.90 -4.36
N ALA A 112 9.49 9.01 -3.40
CA ALA A 112 10.55 8.42 -2.57
C ALA A 112 11.59 7.70 -3.43
N LEU A 113 11.14 6.87 -4.38
CA LEU A 113 12.01 6.17 -5.31
C LEU A 113 12.82 7.15 -6.18
N ALA A 114 12.16 8.16 -6.77
CA ALA A 114 12.82 9.14 -7.64
C ALA A 114 13.89 9.95 -6.90
N LEU A 115 13.60 10.37 -5.66
CA LEU A 115 14.55 11.12 -4.83
C LEU A 115 15.73 10.24 -4.40
N ASP A 116 15.49 8.99 -4.01
CA ASP A 116 16.55 8.06 -3.64
C ASP A 116 17.44 7.70 -4.85
N GLU A 117 16.85 7.45 -6.04
CA GLU A 117 17.57 7.27 -7.30
C GLU A 117 18.45 8.48 -7.65
N ARG A 118 17.90 9.69 -7.51
CA ARG A 118 18.63 10.93 -7.77
C ARG A 118 19.83 11.07 -6.83
N ARG A 119 19.67 10.76 -5.55
CA ARG A 119 20.76 10.81 -4.55
C ARG A 119 21.85 9.78 -4.80
N ARG A 120 21.53 8.61 -5.36
CA ARG A 120 22.52 7.57 -5.70
C ARG A 120 23.35 7.90 -6.94
N ARG A 121 22.85 8.78 -7.81
CA ARG A 121 23.54 9.21 -9.04
C ARG A 121 24.39 10.47 -8.86
N ALA A 122 24.18 11.19 -7.76
CA ALA A 122 24.95 12.37 -7.36
C ALA A 122 26.18 11.93 -6.56
#